data_AF-A0A9E2FGA1-F1
#
_entry.id   AF-A0A9E2FGA1-F1
#
_cell.length_a   1.000
_cell.length_b   1.000
_cell.length_c   1.000
_cell.angle_alpha   90.00
_cell.angle_beta   90.00
_cell.angle_gamma   90.00
#
_symmetry.space_group_name_H-M   'P 1'
#
loop_
_entity.id
_entity.type
_entity.pdbx_description
1 polymer ?
#
loop_
_entity_poly.entity_id
_entity_poly.type
_entity_poly.pdbx_seq_one_letter_code
_entity_poly.pdbx_strand_id
1 'polypeptide(L)'
;MEIQIDSHTLKRAEERGTDEKEIMDVINSGFSIPAKYERIGRYKVYDFRKMRHNKYYEQKRVEVFYAIEENVIVTITVYVFYGKWEEE
;
A
#
# COMPACT_ATOMS: atom_id res chain seq x y z
N MET A 1 -7.61 5.59 -15.55
CA MET A 1 -7.03 6.75 -14.86
C MET A 1 -5.53 6.55 -14.81
N GLU A 2 -4.77 7.63 -15.00
CA GLU A 2 -3.32 7.60 -14.81
C GLU A 2 -2.99 7.52 -13.32
N ILE A 3 -1.94 6.79 -12.95
CA ILE A 3 -1.45 6.71 -11.57
C ILE A 3 -0.08 7.38 -11.51
N GLN A 4 0.00 8.50 -10.79
CA GLN A 4 1.23 9.20 -10.49
C GLN A 4 1.68 8.85 -9.07
N ILE A 5 2.77 8.08 -8.97
CA ILE A 5 3.37 7.75 -7.69
C ILE A 5 4.40 8.82 -7.34
N ASP A 6 4.15 9.57 -6.27
CA ASP A 6 5.09 10.59 -5.84
C ASP A 6 6.45 9.98 -5.43
N SER A 7 7.54 10.69 -5.75
CA SER A 7 8.90 10.23 -5.43
C SER A 7 9.14 10.04 -3.93
N HIS A 8 8.46 10.81 -3.08
CA HIS A 8 8.47 10.62 -1.63
C HIS A 8 7.79 9.29 -1.25
N THR A 9 6.66 8.99 -1.87
CA THR A 9 5.94 7.71 -1.65
C THR A 9 6.80 6.52 -2.05
N LEU A 10 7.52 6.59 -3.18
CA LEU A 10 8.44 5.53 -3.60
C LEU A 10 9.58 5.31 -2.61
N LYS A 11 10.21 6.37 -2.10
CA LYS A 11 11.25 6.24 -1.06
C LYS A 11 10.71 5.59 0.21
N ARG A 12 9.49 5.97 0.63
CA ARG A 12 8.83 5.35 1.78
C ARG A 12 8.45 3.90 1.52
N ALA A 13 8.07 3.55 0.29
CA ALA A 13 7.75 2.20 -0.12
C ALA A 13 8.94 1.27 0.14
N GLU A 14 10.12 1.66 -0.37
CA GLU A 14 11.35 0.89 -0.24
C GLU A 14 11.75 0.70 1.23
N GLU A 15 11.78 1.78 2.02
CA GLU A 15 12.06 1.72 3.47
C GLU A 15 11.10 0.78 4.22
N ARG A 16 9.84 0.74 3.79
CA ARG A 16 8.77 -0.02 4.43
C ARG A 16 8.63 -1.44 3.89
N GLY A 17 9.36 -1.79 2.82
CA GLY A 17 9.39 -3.13 2.23
C GLY A 17 8.22 -3.46 1.29
N THR A 18 7.80 -2.45 0.52
CA THR A 18 6.87 -2.55 -0.61
C THR A 18 7.48 -1.85 -1.83
N ASP A 19 6.91 -2.08 -3.01
CA ASP A 19 7.37 -1.44 -4.24
C ASP A 19 6.24 -0.79 -5.05
N GLU A 20 6.61 -0.16 -6.16
CA GLU A 20 5.68 0.47 -7.10
C GLU A 20 4.64 -0.51 -7.66
N LYS A 21 5.01 -1.77 -7.90
CA LYS A 21 4.09 -2.78 -8.46
C LYS A 21 3.01 -3.13 -7.45
N GLU A 22 3.38 -3.33 -6.20
CA GLU A 22 2.43 -3.56 -5.12
C GLU A 22 1.54 -2.33 -4.86
N ILE A 23 2.09 -1.11 -4.94
CA ILE A 23 1.30 0.12 -4.84
C ILE A 23 0.22 0.17 -5.94
N MET A 24 0.60 -0.05 -7.20
CA MET A 24 -0.34 -0.08 -8.32
C MET A 24 -1.37 -1.20 -8.15
N ASP A 25 -0.95 -2.37 -7.69
CA ASP A 25 -1.86 -3.49 -7.45
C ASP A 25 -2.87 -3.18 -6.34
N VAL A 26 -2.45 -2.57 -5.23
CA VAL A 26 -3.37 -2.12 -4.17
C VAL A 26 -4.36 -1.08 -4.70
N ILE A 27 -3.90 -0.10 -5.49
CA ILE A 27 -4.77 0.94 -6.05
C ILE A 27 -5.81 0.33 -7.00
N ASN A 28 -5.48 -0.72 -7.75
CA ASN A 28 -6.38 -1.31 -8.74
C ASN A 28 -7.31 -2.37 -8.15
N SER A 29 -6.77 -3.29 -7.35
CA SER A 29 -7.48 -4.51 -6.91
C SER A 29 -7.67 -4.62 -5.39
N GLY A 30 -7.09 -3.72 -4.59
CA GLY A 30 -7.17 -3.77 -3.14
C GLY A 30 -8.57 -3.48 -2.59
N PHE A 31 -8.81 -3.78 -1.32
CA PHE A 31 -10.06 -3.47 -0.64
C PHE A 31 -10.06 -2.03 -0.14
N SER A 32 -11.21 -1.36 -0.19
CA SER A 32 -11.36 0.00 0.34
C SER A 32 -11.28 0.00 1.86
N ILE A 33 -10.59 1.01 2.41
CA ILE A 33 -10.55 1.29 3.85
C ILE A 33 -10.94 2.74 4.12
N PRO A 34 -11.50 3.02 5.31
CA PRO A 34 -11.77 4.39 5.73
C PRO A 34 -10.50 5.23 5.67
N ALA A 35 -10.59 6.39 5.03
CA ALA A 35 -9.55 7.39 5.01
C ALA A 35 -10.10 8.71 5.57
N LYS A 36 -9.21 9.55 6.10
CA LYS A 36 -9.58 10.88 6.59
C LYS A 36 -9.58 11.87 5.41
N TYR A 37 -10.48 12.87 5.48
CA TYR A 37 -10.64 13.93 4.47
C TYR A 37 -11.05 13.36 3.10
N GLU A 38 -10.74 14.06 2.01
CA GLU A 38 -11.06 13.67 0.62
C GLU A 38 -10.05 12.66 0.04
N ARG A 39 -9.50 11.78 0.89
CA ARG A 39 -8.53 10.77 0.49
C ARG A 39 -9.22 9.44 0.32
N ILE A 40 -8.63 8.59 -0.51
CA ILE A 40 -9.05 7.21 -0.70
C ILE A 40 -7.95 6.32 -0.12
N GLY A 41 -8.35 5.38 0.72
CA GLY A 41 -7.47 4.33 1.24
C GLY A 41 -7.85 3.01 0.61
N ARG A 42 -6.86 2.27 0.10
CA ARG A 42 -7.01 0.87 -0.28
C ARG A 42 -5.93 0.03 0.39
N TYR A 43 -6.22 -1.24 0.64
CA TYR A 43 -5.23 -2.19 1.14
C TYR A 43 -5.28 -3.52 0.40
N LYS A 44 -4.17 -4.25 0.45
CA LYS A 44 -4.13 -5.65 0.05
C LYS A 44 -3.15 -6.42 0.92
N VAL A 45 -3.49 -7.68 1.18
CA VAL A 45 -2.65 -8.61 1.94
C VAL A 45 -1.89 -9.49 0.93
N TYR A 46 -0.60 -9.69 1.19
CA TYR A 46 0.30 -10.48 0.37
C TYR A 46 0.96 -11.56 1.20
N ASP A 47 1.15 -12.74 0.62
CA ASP A 47 2.11 -13.71 1.13
C ASP A 47 3.51 -13.08 1.15
N PHE A 48 4.14 -13.02 2.32
CA PHE A 48 5.48 -12.45 2.49
C PHE A 48 6.52 -13.54 2.80
N ARG A 49 6.21 -14.43 3.75
CA ARG A 49 6.99 -15.63 4.13
C ARG A 49 8.50 -15.40 4.25
N LYS A 50 8.90 -14.27 4.84
CA LYS A 50 10.30 -13.80 4.92
C LYS A 50 10.63 -13.28 6.32
N MET A 51 11.93 -13.21 6.61
CA MET A 51 12.45 -12.60 7.84
C MET A 51 12.55 -11.08 7.69
N ARG A 52 12.10 -10.34 8.70
CA ARG A 52 12.31 -8.89 8.83
C ARG A 52 12.62 -8.54 10.28
N HIS A 53 13.72 -7.81 10.51
CA HIS A 53 14.22 -7.48 11.84
C HIS A 53 14.29 -8.71 12.79
N ASN A 54 14.88 -9.81 12.29
CA ASN A 54 15.05 -11.06 13.03
C ASN A 54 13.75 -11.77 13.45
N LYS A 55 12.60 -11.43 12.83
CA LYS A 55 11.31 -12.09 13.04
C LYS A 55 10.72 -12.57 11.70
N TYR A 56 10.13 -13.76 11.71
CA TYR A 56 9.43 -14.32 10.56
C TYR A 56 8.01 -13.76 10.46
N TYR A 57 7.57 -13.44 9.25
CA TYR A 57 6.20 -13.02 8.96
C TYR A 57 5.63 -13.80 7.78
N GLU A 58 4.45 -14.40 7.99
CA GLU A 58 3.71 -15.13 6.94
C GLU A 58 3.21 -14.16 5.87
N GLN A 59 2.62 -13.04 6.29
CA GLN A 59 2.00 -12.07 5.41
C GLN A 59 2.51 -10.65 5.67
N LYS A 60 2.27 -9.80 4.69
CA LYS A 60 2.31 -8.34 4.86
C LYS A 60 1.03 -7.72 4.31
N ARG A 61 0.61 -6.60 4.89
CA ARG A 61 -0.48 -5.78 4.39
C ARG A 61 0.09 -4.46 3.91
N VAL A 62 -0.17 -4.12 2.66
CA VAL A 62 0.18 -2.84 2.07
C VAL A 62 -1.08 -1.99 2.03
N GLU A 63 -0.99 -0.77 2.54
CA GLU A 63 -2.05 0.22 2.48
C GLU A 63 -1.57 1.44 1.71
N VAL A 64 -2.35 1.86 0.72
CA VAL A 64 -2.04 3.03 -0.09
C VAL A 64 -3.13 4.07 0.10
N PHE A 65 -2.71 5.28 0.41
CA PHE A 65 -3.58 6.45 0.48
C PHE A 65 -3.25 7.39 -0.67
N TYR A 66 -4.27 7.80 -1.39
CA TYR A 66 -4.15 8.66 -2.57
C TYR A 66 -5.32 9.64 -2.68
N ALA A 67 -5.13 10.66 -3.50
CA ALA A 67 -6.18 11.58 -3.95
C ALA A 67 -6.43 11.39 -5.45
N ILE A 68 -7.59 11.85 -5.92
CA ILE A 68 -7.91 11.95 -7.35
C ILE A 68 -7.92 13.43 -7.70
N GLU A 69 -7.00 13.87 -8.54
CA GLU A 69 -6.86 15.25 -9.01
C GLU A 69 -6.96 15.25 -10.54
N GLU A 70 -7.93 15.98 -11.10
CA GLU A 70 -8.11 16.09 -12.57
C GLU A 70 -8.06 14.74 -13.32
N ASN A 71 -8.66 13.68 -12.75
CA ASN A 71 -8.67 12.31 -13.30
C ASN A 71 -7.32 11.55 -13.22
N VAL A 72 -6.35 12.08 -12.47
CA VAL A 72 -5.07 11.44 -12.11
C VAL A 72 -5.12 10.98 -10.66
N ILE A 73 -4.66 9.75 -10.40
CA ILE A 73 -4.48 9.24 -9.04
C ILE A 73 -3.10 9.68 -8.55
N VAL A 74 -3.04 10.49 -7.49
CA VAL A 74 -1.79 10.97 -6.89
C VAL A 74 -1.56 10.31 -5.54
N THR A 75 -0.47 9.56 -5.40
CA THR A 75 -0.17 8.85 -4.13
C THR A 75 0.33 9.81 -3.05
N ILE A 76 -0.22 9.67 -1.84
CA ILE A 76 0.13 10.52 -0.69
C ILE A 76 1.06 9.77 0.25
N THR A 77 0.71 8.52 0.60
CA THR A 77 1.55 7.70 1.47
C THR A 77 1.24 6.22 1.30
N VAL A 78 2.19 5.38 1.68
CA VAL A 78 2.07 3.92 1.69
C VAL A 78 2.50 3.35 3.03
N TYR A 79 1.66 2.56 3.69
CA TYR A 79 2.02 1.85 4.91
C TYR A 79 2.20 0.36 4.63
N VAL A 80 3.12 -0.26 5.36
CA VAL A 80 3.34 -1.71 5.29
C VAL A 80 3.34 -2.26 6.70
N PHE A 81 2.44 -3.20 6.93
CA PHE A 81 2.32 -3.93 8.17
C PHE A 81 2.76 -5.37 7.95
N TYR A 82 3.35 -6.00 8.95
CA TYR A 82 3.83 -7.38 8.89
C TYR A 82 3.14 -8.19 9.97
N GLY A 83 2.56 -9.33 9.61
CA GLY A 83 1.70 -10.08 10.52
C GLY A 83 0.92 -11.17 9.81
N LYS A 84 -0.26 -11.45 10.36
CA LYS A 84 -1.24 -12.38 9.81
C LYS A 84 -2.61 -11.70 9.83
N TRP A 85 -3.30 -11.75 8.71
CA TRP A 85 -4.67 -11.29 8.51
C TRP A 85 -5.47 -12.52 8.10
N GLU A 86 -6.52 -12.79 8.88
CA GLU A 86 -7.52 -13.79 8.52
C GLU A 86 -8.43 -13.15 7.45
N GLU A 87 -8.74 -13.90 6.41
CA GLU A 87 -9.82 -13.53 5.50
C GLU A 87 -11.13 -13.79 6.26
N GLU A 88 -11.96 -12.75 6.46
CA GLU A 88 -13.31 -12.89 7.03
C GLU A 88 -14.24 -13.69 6.11
#